data_AF-A0A4R1QR19-F1
#
_entry.id   AF-A0A4R1QR19-F1
#
_cell.length_a   1.000
_cell.length_b   1.000
_cell.length_c   1.000
_cell.angle_alpha   90.00
_cell.angle_beta   90.00
_cell.angle_gamma   90.00
#
_symmetry.space_group_name_H-M   'P 1'
#
loop_
_entity.id
_entity.type
_entity.pdbx_description
1 polymer ?
#
loop_
_entity_poly.entity_id
_entity_poly.type
_entity_poly.pdbx_seq_one_letter_code
_entity_poly.pdbx_strand_id
1 'polypeptide(L)'
;MAKVIPKNPTFRTNGERRIVETLEETLEVLWTIYYEPVILGKQPDLILFHEYQGIIILEVKDYTKSIIQEVNPDFWKIKKKNRVISVKSPLKQAIEYRNELITLLSQENELLEENGKYQGKLKIPVLSACVFPNLSLDDISELKIDRIIPKEQIFSKEDITSHLGERISRLTELLFISEGLTEREANLVKKCIYPNFTFTVNENTRSYFYGQDEEISNFKVEYISFDNYVDEIYFVINKINHLIRLEAARTIGIVFPVNRSLRVGTLKQFIKDLLKSRNLYPSNQSFSINITDIKQVNYSIKFDYLFVLDINTIRGGEDYQELKRLIENYQQKQTNIVLTSNKKSFLTEKLKNRLASS
;
A
#
# COMPACT_ATOMS: atom_id res chain seq x y z
N MET A 1 -1.24 17.07 17.37
CA MET A 1 -0.63 15.78 17.00
C MET A 1 -0.84 15.58 15.53
N ALA A 2 0.20 15.12 14.84
CA ALA A 2 0.14 14.83 13.41
C ALA A 2 -0.83 13.68 13.12
N LYS A 3 -1.33 13.60 11.89
CA LYS A 3 -2.26 12.54 11.48
C LYS A 3 -1.49 11.31 11.00
N VAL A 4 -1.70 10.15 11.63
CA VAL A 4 -1.12 8.88 11.17
C VAL A 4 -2.08 8.13 10.23
N ILE A 5 -1.54 7.62 9.11
CA ILE A 5 -2.26 6.82 8.11
C ILE A 5 -1.45 5.55 7.80
N PRO A 6 -2.06 4.35 7.90
CA PRO A 6 -3.40 4.09 8.42
C PRO A 6 -3.50 4.41 9.92
N LYS A 7 -4.72 4.66 10.44
CA LYS A 7 -4.93 5.07 11.85
C LYS A 7 -4.37 4.09 12.89
N ASN A 8 -4.29 2.80 12.55
CA ASN A 8 -3.77 1.74 13.42
C ASN A 8 -2.79 0.87 12.62
N PRO A 9 -1.57 1.35 12.34
CA PRO A 9 -0.60 0.61 11.55
C PRO A 9 -0.10 -0.63 12.32
N THR A 10 0.26 -1.69 11.59
CA THR A 10 0.92 -2.86 12.16
C THR A 10 2.41 -2.75 11.86
N PHE A 11 3.20 -2.41 12.88
CA PHE A 11 4.62 -2.14 12.71
C PHE A 11 5.44 -3.40 12.47
N ARG A 12 6.43 -3.35 11.57
CA ARG A 12 7.35 -4.47 11.33
C ARG A 12 8.41 -4.56 12.40
N THR A 13 8.80 -3.43 12.98
CA THR A 13 9.82 -3.35 14.01
C THR A 13 9.44 -2.42 15.16
N ASN A 14 10.08 -2.62 16.31
CA ASN A 14 9.92 -1.72 17.46
C ASN A 14 10.50 -0.32 17.17
N GLY A 15 11.51 -0.23 16.30
CA GLY A 15 12.09 1.05 15.86
C GLY A 15 11.08 1.88 15.09
N GLU A 16 10.41 1.27 14.09
CA GLU A 16 9.35 1.92 13.32
C GLU A 16 8.20 2.39 14.22
N ARG A 17 7.73 1.53 15.15
CA ARG A 17 6.69 1.89 16.12
C ARG A 17 7.08 3.14 16.91
N ARG A 18 8.27 3.12 17.51
CA ARG A 18 8.78 4.24 18.31
C ARG A 18 8.85 5.53 17.50
N ILE A 19 9.36 5.46 16.27
CA ILE A 19 9.49 6.61 15.39
C ILE A 19 8.12 7.21 15.07
N VAL A 20 7.14 6.39 14.69
CA VAL A 20 5.79 6.88 14.36
C VAL A 20 5.09 7.48 15.56
N GLU A 21 5.13 6.81 16.72
CA GLU A 21 4.55 7.33 17.97
C GLU A 21 5.19 8.68 18.35
N THR A 22 6.52 8.79 18.31
CA THR A 22 7.21 10.05 18.60
C THR A 22 6.88 11.15 17.58
N LEU A 23 6.80 10.84 16.29
CA LEU A 23 6.43 11.81 15.26
C LEU A 23 4.98 12.29 15.43
N GLU A 24 4.05 11.40 15.75
CA GLU A 24 2.64 11.75 15.99
C GLU A 24 2.49 12.73 17.16
N GLU A 25 3.23 12.51 18.24
CA GLU A 25 3.23 13.34 19.44
C GLU A 25 3.93 14.68 19.23
N THR A 26 5.05 14.70 18.52
CA THR A 26 5.94 15.88 18.42
C THR A 26 5.68 16.78 17.23
N LEU A 27 5.09 16.27 16.14
CA LEU A 27 4.77 17.08 14.97
C LEU A 27 3.42 17.79 15.11
N GLU A 28 3.34 18.96 14.46
CA GLU A 28 2.13 19.78 14.41
C GLU A 28 0.99 19.09 13.63
N VAL A 29 -0.24 19.57 13.84
CA VAL A 29 -1.47 18.97 13.29
C VAL A 29 -1.53 18.93 11.76
N LEU A 30 -0.79 19.81 11.09
CA LEU A 30 -0.74 19.90 9.62
C LEU A 30 0.11 18.78 8.98
N TRP A 31 0.90 18.07 9.77
CA TRP A 31 1.66 16.92 9.30
C TRP A 31 0.77 15.68 9.14
N THR A 32 0.95 14.96 8.03
CA THR A 32 0.41 13.62 7.83
C THR A 32 1.56 12.62 7.70
N ILE A 33 1.51 11.55 8.50
CA ILE A 33 2.50 10.47 8.57
C ILE A 33 1.88 9.25 7.88
N TYR A 34 2.38 8.89 6.71
CA TYR A 34 1.99 7.67 6.01
C TYR A 34 2.98 6.54 6.34
N TYR A 35 2.48 5.47 6.94
CA TYR A 35 3.24 4.26 7.22
C TYR A 35 3.04 3.22 6.12
N GLU A 36 4.15 2.77 5.54
CA GLU A 36 4.20 1.80 4.44
C GLU A 36 3.25 2.08 3.24
N PRO A 37 3.15 3.32 2.73
CA PRO A 37 2.34 3.60 1.56
C PRO A 37 2.92 2.90 0.32
N VAL A 38 2.07 2.63 -0.67
CA VAL A 38 2.50 1.98 -1.92
C VAL A 38 2.57 3.02 -3.03
N ILE A 39 3.78 3.24 -3.55
CA ILE A 39 4.06 4.21 -4.62
C ILE A 39 4.64 3.45 -5.81
N LEU A 40 3.87 3.30 -6.89
CA LEU A 40 4.29 2.62 -8.14
C LEU A 40 4.97 1.26 -7.89
N GLY A 41 4.40 0.45 -6.99
CA GLY A 41 4.93 -0.88 -6.64
C GLY A 41 6.14 -0.87 -5.69
N LYS A 42 6.52 0.30 -5.16
CA LYS A 42 7.48 0.45 -4.05
C LYS A 42 6.75 0.73 -2.75
N GLN A 43 7.38 0.39 -1.64
CA GLN A 43 6.83 0.58 -0.31
C GLN A 43 7.90 1.21 0.60
N PRO A 44 8.00 2.56 0.63
CA PRO A 44 8.80 3.26 1.64
C PRO A 44 8.27 3.00 3.05
N ASP A 45 9.16 3.04 4.05
CA ASP A 45 8.74 2.82 5.44
C ASP A 45 7.83 3.96 5.92
N LEU A 46 8.22 5.21 5.66
CA LEU A 46 7.43 6.40 5.98
C LEU A 46 7.46 7.45 4.88
N ILE A 47 6.31 8.10 4.67
CA ILE A 47 6.21 9.39 3.96
C ILE A 47 5.58 10.40 4.91
N LEU A 48 6.27 11.50 5.17
CA LEU A 48 5.73 12.65 5.90
C LEU A 48 5.29 13.71 4.90
N PHE A 49 4.10 14.26 5.08
CA PHE A 49 3.58 15.31 4.21
C PHE A 49 3.07 16.50 5.02
N HIS A 50 3.48 17.70 4.62
CA HIS A 50 2.97 18.97 5.11
C HIS A 50 2.75 19.90 3.93
N GLU A 51 1.54 20.42 3.76
CA GLU A 51 1.12 21.14 2.56
C GLU A 51 1.90 22.44 2.28
N TYR A 52 2.46 23.07 3.32
CA TYR A 52 3.30 24.28 3.16
C TYR A 52 4.81 24.02 3.23
N GLN A 53 5.22 22.86 3.73
CA GLN A 53 6.63 22.60 3.98
C GLN A 53 7.16 21.65 2.93
N GLY A 54 6.56 20.47 2.77
CA GLY A 54 7.00 19.53 1.76
C GLY A 54 6.69 18.09 2.08
N ILE A 55 7.36 17.23 1.34
CA ILE A 55 7.29 15.78 1.53
C ILE A 55 8.65 15.27 1.97
N ILE A 56 8.69 14.41 2.98
CA ILE A 56 9.92 13.73 3.42
C ILE A 56 9.69 12.23 3.38
N ILE A 57 10.55 11.51 2.68
CA ILE A 57 10.60 10.05 2.72
C ILE A 57 11.64 9.63 3.74
N LEU A 58 11.23 8.83 4.73
CA LEU A 58 12.15 8.28 5.73
C LEU A 58 12.31 6.78 5.49
N GLU A 59 13.56 6.36 5.33
CA GLU A 59 13.95 4.95 5.37
C GLU A 59 14.48 4.62 6.77
N VAL A 60 13.86 3.66 7.45
CA VAL A 60 14.18 3.27 8.82
C VAL A 60 15.02 2.01 8.81
N LYS A 61 16.20 2.05 9.43
CA LYS A 61 17.06 0.86 9.57
C LYS A 61 17.44 0.63 11.03
N ASP A 62 16.94 -0.46 11.61
CA ASP A 62 17.27 -0.92 12.97
C ASP A 62 18.69 -1.48 13.13
N TYR A 63 19.65 -0.98 12.34
CA TYR A 63 21.01 -1.47 12.39
C TYR A 63 21.71 -1.06 13.69
N THR A 64 22.45 -1.99 14.28
CA THR A 64 23.39 -1.73 15.36
C THR A 64 24.80 -1.62 14.78
N LYS A 65 25.69 -0.92 15.49
CA LYS A 65 27.11 -0.82 15.11
C LYS A 65 27.75 -2.17 14.82
N SER A 66 27.43 -3.18 15.63
CA SER A 66 27.98 -4.53 15.53
C SER A 66 27.61 -5.29 14.25
N ILE A 67 26.51 -4.93 13.57
CA ILE A 67 26.12 -5.63 12.34
C ILE A 67 26.67 -4.97 11.09
N ILE A 68 27.07 -3.70 11.13
CA ILE A 68 27.59 -2.98 9.98
C ILE A 68 29.06 -3.37 9.80
N GLN A 69 29.42 -3.80 8.59
CA GLN A 69 30.79 -4.23 8.25
C GLN A 69 31.44 -3.30 7.24
N GLU A 70 30.65 -2.79 6.30
CA GLU A 70 31.10 -1.85 5.26
C GLU A 70 29.95 -0.91 4.91
N VAL A 71 30.25 0.37 4.74
CA VAL A 71 29.31 1.36 4.22
C VAL A 71 29.91 2.06 3.02
N ASN A 72 29.12 2.22 1.96
CA ASN A 72 29.43 3.09 0.83
C ASN A 72 28.13 3.67 0.26
N PRO A 73 28.20 4.63 -0.69
CA PRO A 73 27.02 5.29 -1.22
C PRO A 73 26.03 4.35 -1.94
N ASP A 74 26.49 3.23 -2.48
CA ASP A 74 25.67 2.32 -3.30
C ASP A 74 25.09 1.15 -2.50
N PHE A 75 25.90 0.51 -1.67
CA PHE A 75 25.56 -0.68 -0.90
C PHE A 75 26.26 -0.70 0.46
N TRP A 76 25.66 -1.38 1.42
CA TRP A 76 26.25 -1.65 2.72
C TRP A 76 26.43 -3.16 2.86
N LYS A 77 27.49 -3.60 3.55
CA LYS A 77 27.64 -4.99 3.98
C LYS A 77 27.24 -5.11 5.43
N ILE A 78 26.25 -5.96 5.70
CA ILE A 78 25.72 -6.18 7.05
C ILE A 78 25.76 -7.66 7.44
N LYS A 79 25.94 -7.94 8.73
CA LYS A 79 25.87 -9.29 9.31
C LYS A 79 24.41 -9.66 9.61
N LYS A 80 23.92 -10.73 8.99
CA LYS A 80 22.58 -11.30 9.22
C LYS A 80 22.69 -12.82 9.36
N LYS A 81 22.24 -13.38 10.49
CA LYS A 81 22.27 -14.84 10.78
C LYS A 81 23.62 -15.50 10.46
N ASN A 82 24.71 -14.95 11.00
CA ASN A 82 26.10 -15.38 10.79
C ASN A 82 26.64 -15.29 9.35
N ARG A 83 25.97 -14.58 8.44
CA ARG A 83 26.49 -14.29 7.09
C ARG A 83 26.60 -12.80 6.86
N VAL A 84 27.59 -12.40 6.08
CA VAL A 84 27.67 -11.03 5.56
C VAL A 84 26.88 -10.99 4.25
N ILE A 85 25.93 -10.08 4.17
CA ILE A 85 25.12 -9.85 2.98
C ILE A 85 25.32 -8.41 2.50
N SER A 86 25.25 -8.22 1.18
CA SER A 86 25.22 -6.90 0.57
C SER A 86 23.77 -6.43 0.47
N VAL A 87 23.48 -5.25 1.00
CA VAL A 87 22.18 -4.58 0.92
C VAL A 87 22.35 -3.21 0.27
N LYS A 88 21.29 -2.67 -0.34
CA LYS A 88 21.33 -1.31 -0.89
C LYS A 88 21.59 -0.30 0.23
N SER A 89 22.35 0.76 -0.09
CA SER A 89 22.51 1.90 0.82
C SER A 89 21.12 2.47 1.20
N PRO A 90 20.85 2.72 2.50
CA PRO A 90 19.55 3.24 2.94
C PRO A 90 19.18 4.56 2.23
N LEU A 91 20.14 5.47 2.05
CA LEU A 91 19.88 6.72 1.33
C LEU A 91 19.53 6.48 -0.13
N LYS A 92 20.23 5.56 -0.80
CA LYS A 92 19.94 5.22 -2.20
C LYS A 92 18.54 4.61 -2.35
N GLN A 93 18.11 3.80 -1.39
CA GLN A 93 16.75 3.25 -1.33
C GLN A 93 15.71 4.37 -1.14
N ALA A 94 15.95 5.31 -0.21
CA ALA A 94 15.07 6.46 0.00
C ALA A 94 14.99 7.40 -1.22
N ILE A 95 16.10 7.60 -1.93
CA ILE A 95 16.15 8.37 -3.18
C ILE A 95 15.33 7.70 -4.29
N GLU A 96 15.38 6.37 -4.40
CA GLU A 96 14.56 5.65 -5.37
C GLU A 96 13.07 5.87 -5.08
N TYR A 97 12.64 5.72 -3.83
CA TYR A 97 11.25 5.99 -3.43
C TYR A 97 10.85 7.44 -3.71
N ARG A 98 11.76 8.39 -3.48
CA ARG A 98 11.55 9.80 -3.82
C ARG A 98 11.30 10.01 -5.31
N ASN A 99 12.11 9.40 -6.16
CA ASN A 99 11.97 9.54 -7.59
C ASN A 99 10.67 8.91 -8.11
N GLU A 100 10.26 7.78 -7.56
CA GLU A 100 8.96 7.15 -7.87
C GLU A 100 7.79 8.04 -7.43
N LEU A 101 7.88 8.64 -6.24
CA LEU A 101 6.85 9.57 -5.77
C LEU A 101 6.77 10.82 -6.64
N ILE A 102 7.91 11.41 -7.00
CA ILE A 102 7.94 12.55 -7.93
C ILE A 102 7.28 12.15 -9.26
N THR A 103 7.63 10.97 -9.80
CA THR A 103 7.06 10.46 -11.05
C THR A 103 5.54 10.32 -10.96
N LEU A 104 5.02 9.78 -9.85
CA LEU A 104 3.59 9.66 -9.60
C LEU A 104 2.91 11.03 -9.53
N LEU A 105 3.43 11.94 -8.69
CA LEU A 105 2.84 13.26 -8.49
C LEU A 105 2.89 14.13 -9.75
N SER A 106 3.93 13.98 -10.58
CA SER A 106 4.06 14.70 -11.84
C SER A 106 3.04 14.28 -12.91
N GLN A 107 2.22 13.27 -12.68
CA GLN A 107 1.07 12.95 -13.54
C GLN A 107 -0.09 13.94 -13.34
N GLU A 108 -0.12 14.63 -12.20
CA GLU A 108 -1.13 15.64 -11.87
C GLU A 108 -0.63 17.02 -12.28
N ASN A 109 -1.09 17.53 -13.42
CA ASN A 109 -0.66 18.84 -13.95
C ASN A 109 -0.85 19.98 -12.94
N GLU A 110 -1.86 19.90 -12.07
CA GLU A 110 -2.13 20.90 -11.02
C GLU A 110 -0.98 21.00 -10.01
N LEU A 111 -0.21 19.92 -9.81
CA LEU A 111 0.93 19.90 -8.89
C LEU A 111 2.22 20.45 -9.52
N LEU A 112 2.20 20.80 -10.81
CA LEU A 112 3.35 21.30 -11.53
C LEU A 112 3.36 22.83 -11.60
N GLU A 113 4.55 23.40 -11.50
CA GLU A 113 4.79 24.81 -11.78
C GLU A 113 4.48 25.11 -13.25
N GLU A 114 3.58 26.06 -13.49
CA GLU A 114 3.14 26.39 -14.84
C GLU A 114 4.17 27.26 -15.59
N ASN A 115 4.90 28.11 -14.86
CA ASN A 115 5.75 29.15 -15.42
C ASN A 115 7.05 29.33 -14.61
N GLY A 116 7.99 30.10 -15.16
CA GLY A 116 9.23 30.47 -14.47
C GLY A 116 10.31 29.39 -14.47
N LYS A 117 11.32 29.56 -13.60
CA LYS A 117 12.53 28.72 -13.55
C LYS A 117 12.25 27.24 -13.24
N TYR A 118 11.13 26.96 -12.58
CA TYR A 118 10.76 25.61 -12.15
C TYR A 118 9.64 24.99 -12.99
N GLN A 119 9.28 25.60 -14.12
CA GLN A 119 8.23 25.10 -15.02
C GLN A 119 8.34 23.59 -15.27
N GLY A 120 7.21 22.87 -15.11
CA GLY A 120 7.11 21.43 -15.28
C GLY A 120 7.69 20.59 -14.13
N LYS A 121 8.16 21.21 -13.04
CA LYS A 121 8.54 20.54 -11.79
C LYS A 121 7.43 20.69 -10.76
N LEU A 122 7.47 19.84 -9.72
CA LEU A 122 6.50 19.93 -8.62
C LEU A 122 6.61 21.29 -7.90
N LYS A 123 5.45 21.87 -7.55
CA LYS A 123 5.30 23.08 -6.72
C LYS A 123 5.83 22.91 -5.29
N ILE A 124 5.87 21.66 -4.82
CA ILE A 124 6.33 21.32 -3.48
C ILE A 124 7.60 20.47 -3.53
N PRO A 125 8.58 20.71 -2.66
CA PRO A 125 9.79 19.91 -2.62
C PRO A 125 9.57 18.54 -1.97
N VAL A 126 10.39 17.59 -2.38
CA VAL A 126 10.41 16.21 -1.87
C VAL A 126 11.83 15.87 -1.44
N LEU A 127 12.02 15.47 -0.19
CA LEU A 127 13.31 15.07 0.35
C LEU A 127 13.31 13.59 0.75
N SER A 128 14.51 13.05 0.96
CA SER A 128 14.75 11.70 1.46
C SER A 128 15.73 11.76 2.63
N ALA A 129 15.48 11.03 3.70
CA ALA A 129 16.37 10.91 4.83
C ALA A 129 16.36 9.50 5.42
N CYS A 130 17.34 9.20 6.26
CA CYS A 130 17.54 7.89 6.88
C CYS A 130 17.44 8.00 8.40
N VAL A 131 16.76 7.04 9.02
CA VAL A 131 16.59 6.98 10.47
C VAL A 131 17.24 5.71 11.01
N PHE A 132 18.14 5.87 11.98
CA PHE A 132 18.90 4.80 12.61
C PHE A 132 18.63 4.76 14.12
N PRO A 133 17.54 4.10 14.56
CA PRO A 133 17.12 4.13 15.96
C PRO A 133 18.08 3.52 16.97
N ASN A 134 19.05 2.74 16.49
CA ASN A 134 20.01 2.02 17.33
C ASN A 134 21.46 2.50 17.15
N LEU A 135 21.71 3.60 16.42
CA LEU A 135 23.05 4.18 16.24
C LEU A 135 23.11 5.56 16.91
N SER A 136 24.07 5.77 17.80
CA SER A 136 24.34 7.11 18.34
C SER A 136 25.02 8.01 17.32
N LEU A 137 25.09 9.32 17.59
CA LEU A 137 25.93 10.24 16.81
C LEU A 137 27.40 9.78 16.74
N ASP A 138 27.95 9.24 17.83
CA ASP A 138 29.30 8.69 17.85
C ASP A 138 29.42 7.46 16.93
N ASP A 139 28.44 6.56 16.96
CA ASP A 139 28.42 5.40 16.06
C ASP A 139 28.34 5.82 14.59
N ILE A 140 27.52 6.83 14.27
CA ILE A 140 27.42 7.41 12.91
C ILE A 140 28.78 7.91 12.43
N SER A 141 29.50 8.65 13.28
CA SER A 141 30.84 9.20 12.99
C SER A 141 31.90 8.11 12.85
N GLU A 142 31.95 7.16 13.79
CA GLU A 142 32.91 6.05 13.78
C GLU A 142 32.75 5.15 12.56
N LEU A 143 31.49 4.86 12.19
CA LEU A 143 31.15 4.09 10.99
C LEU A 143 31.31 4.92 9.70
N LYS A 144 31.62 6.22 9.80
CA LYS A 144 31.77 7.16 8.68
C LYS A 144 30.51 7.28 7.83
N ILE A 145 29.34 7.06 8.42
CA ILE A 145 28.05 7.17 7.72
C ILE A 145 27.80 8.62 7.29
N ASP A 146 28.21 9.58 8.12
CA ASP A 146 28.14 11.02 7.83
C ASP A 146 29.07 11.51 6.72
N ARG A 147 29.96 10.64 6.22
CA ARG A 147 30.78 10.92 5.03
C ARG A 147 30.11 10.51 3.72
N ILE A 148 29.06 9.69 3.80
CA ILE A 148 28.35 9.16 2.61
C ILE A 148 26.87 9.55 2.58
N ILE A 149 26.30 9.96 3.71
CA ILE A 149 24.96 10.54 3.83
C ILE A 149 25.12 11.93 4.44
N PRO A 150 24.52 12.99 3.87
CA PRO A 150 24.53 14.32 4.47
C PRO A 150 23.97 14.31 5.89
N LYS A 151 24.60 15.04 6.82
CA LYS A 151 24.25 15.03 8.26
C LYS A 151 22.79 15.43 8.50
N GLU A 152 22.29 16.35 7.69
CA GLU A 152 20.92 16.84 7.73
C GLU A 152 19.91 15.72 7.40
N GLN A 153 20.32 14.73 6.60
CA GLN A 153 19.52 13.58 6.18
C GLN A 153 19.72 12.33 7.06
N ILE A 154 20.47 12.44 8.17
CA ILE A 154 20.66 11.36 9.13
C ILE A 154 19.91 11.70 10.41
N PHE A 155 19.07 10.78 10.88
CA PHE A 155 18.45 10.81 12.21
C PHE A 155 19.01 9.67 13.04
N SER A 156 19.74 10.02 14.09
CA SER A 156 20.37 9.12 15.06
C SER A 156 19.42 8.74 16.20
N LYS A 157 19.89 7.85 17.08
CA LYS A 157 19.19 7.45 18.30
C LYS A 157 18.87 8.64 19.22
N GLU A 158 19.79 9.60 19.36
CA GLU A 158 19.60 10.78 20.20
C GLU A 158 18.45 11.64 19.66
N ASP A 159 18.39 11.83 18.35
CA ASP A 159 17.33 12.61 17.69
C ASP A 159 15.95 12.04 17.99
N ILE A 160 15.79 10.72 17.84
CA ILE A 160 14.52 10.02 18.10
C ILE A 160 14.11 10.12 19.58
N THR A 161 15.08 10.28 20.48
CA THR A 161 14.80 10.29 21.92
C THR A 161 14.28 11.65 22.40
N SER A 162 14.70 12.76 21.78
CA SER A 162 14.42 14.08 22.36
C SER A 162 14.12 15.20 21.36
N HIS A 163 14.48 15.05 20.08
CA HIS A 163 14.47 16.19 19.13
C HIS A 163 13.86 15.86 17.76
N LEU A 164 13.13 14.76 17.63
CA LEU A 164 12.74 14.24 16.32
C LEU A 164 11.86 15.22 15.53
N GLY A 165 10.77 15.70 16.15
CA GLY A 165 9.88 16.67 15.52
C GLY A 165 10.57 17.99 15.18
N GLU A 166 11.34 18.55 16.12
CA GLU A 166 12.13 19.79 15.92
C GLU A 166 13.11 19.65 14.75
N ARG A 167 13.80 18.51 14.66
CA ARG A 167 14.72 18.26 13.55
C ARG A 167 14.03 18.10 12.21
N ILE A 168 12.82 17.53 12.17
CA ILE A 168 12.02 17.47 10.94
C ILE A 168 11.63 18.88 10.50
N SER A 169 11.15 19.74 11.40
CA SER A 169 10.81 21.13 11.08
C SER A 169 12.04 21.93 10.62
N ARG A 170 13.18 21.76 11.28
CA ARG A 170 14.42 22.44 10.85
C ARG A 170 14.91 21.96 9.49
N LEU A 171 14.74 20.67 9.19
CA LEU A 171 15.14 20.11 7.90
C LEU A 171 14.32 20.71 6.76
N THR A 172 13.01 20.90 6.96
CA THR A 172 12.15 21.54 5.96
C THR A 172 12.47 23.02 5.80
N GLU A 173 12.60 23.77 6.89
CA GLU A 173 12.96 25.20 6.85
C GLU A 173 14.26 25.49 6.09
N LEU A 174 15.26 24.62 6.21
CA LEU A 174 16.56 24.81 5.57
C LEU A 174 16.56 24.42 4.08
N LEU A 175 15.76 23.42 3.70
CA LEU A 175 15.87 22.80 2.37
C LEU A 175 14.69 23.11 1.46
N PHE A 176 13.60 23.63 1.99
CA PHE A 176 12.37 23.88 1.26
C PHE A 176 12.10 25.37 1.14
N ILE A 177 12.10 25.87 -0.10
CA ILE A 177 11.55 27.18 -0.46
C ILE A 177 10.36 26.90 -1.37
N SER A 178 9.15 27.07 -0.85
CA SER A 178 7.90 26.85 -1.58
C SER A 178 6.85 27.82 -1.07
N GLU A 179 5.93 28.23 -1.95
CA GLU A 179 4.72 28.97 -1.56
C GLU A 179 3.67 28.07 -0.89
N GLY A 180 3.93 26.76 -0.87
CA GLY A 180 3.01 25.75 -0.37
C GLY A 180 1.97 25.33 -1.41
N LEU A 181 1.10 24.41 -1.01
CA LEU A 181 0.00 23.92 -1.84
C LEU A 181 -1.33 24.53 -1.41
N THR A 182 -2.19 24.79 -2.37
CA THR A 182 -3.62 25.00 -2.12
C THR A 182 -4.25 23.75 -1.52
N GLU A 183 -5.41 23.89 -0.86
CA GLU A 183 -6.13 22.74 -0.29
C GLU A 183 -6.44 21.66 -1.35
N ARG A 184 -6.79 22.08 -2.57
CA ARG A 184 -7.07 21.18 -3.69
C ARG A 184 -5.83 20.37 -4.09
N GLU A 185 -4.69 21.04 -4.26
CA GLU A 185 -3.42 20.40 -4.59
C GLU A 185 -2.93 19.48 -3.45
N ALA A 186 -3.04 19.92 -2.20
CA ALA A 186 -2.71 19.09 -1.04
C ALA A 186 -3.58 17.83 -0.99
N ASN A 187 -4.86 17.93 -1.37
CA ASN A 187 -5.76 16.78 -1.47
C ASN A 187 -5.40 15.84 -2.63
N LEU A 188 -4.87 16.34 -3.75
CA LEU A 188 -4.33 15.50 -4.82
C LEU A 188 -3.10 14.72 -4.35
N VAL A 189 -2.16 15.38 -3.66
CA VAL A 189 -1.00 14.70 -3.06
C VAL A 189 -1.43 13.59 -2.10
N LYS A 190 -2.37 13.89 -1.18
CA LYS A 190 -2.93 12.92 -0.22
C LYS A 190 -3.52 11.70 -0.96
N LYS A 191 -4.29 11.93 -2.04
CA LYS A 191 -4.89 10.86 -2.86
C LYS A 191 -3.86 10.03 -3.64
N CYS A 192 -2.78 10.65 -4.11
CA CYS A 192 -1.71 9.92 -4.79
C CYS A 192 -0.94 9.01 -3.83
N ILE A 193 -0.57 9.52 -2.65
CA ILE A 193 0.20 8.77 -1.64
C ILE A 193 -0.64 7.65 -1.02
N TYR A 194 -1.90 7.96 -0.71
CA TYR A 194 -2.81 7.02 -0.05
C TYR A 194 -4.23 7.21 -0.60
N PRO A 195 -4.57 6.54 -1.71
CA PRO A 195 -5.86 6.70 -2.36
C PRO A 195 -6.99 6.18 -1.47
N ASN A 196 -7.64 7.12 -0.79
CA ASN A 196 -8.85 6.87 -0.02
C ASN A 196 -10.06 7.18 -0.90
N PHE A 197 -10.67 6.13 -1.43
CA PHE A 197 -11.95 6.25 -2.12
C PHE A 197 -13.07 6.26 -1.08
N THR A 198 -13.49 7.47 -0.69
CA THR A 198 -14.73 7.66 0.06
C THR A 198 -15.87 7.67 -0.95
N PHE A 199 -16.64 6.60 -1.00
CA PHE A 199 -17.90 6.62 -1.74
C PHE A 199 -18.92 7.35 -0.88
N THR A 200 -19.15 8.63 -1.16
CA THR A 200 -20.34 9.32 -0.64
C THR A 200 -21.53 8.62 -1.28
N VAL A 201 -22.25 7.84 -0.49
CA VAL A 201 -23.62 7.49 -0.87
C VAL A 201 -24.39 8.80 -0.78
N ASN A 202 -24.42 9.55 -1.90
CA ASN A 202 -25.32 10.67 -2.03
C ASN A 202 -26.73 10.10 -1.91
N GLU A 203 -27.40 10.35 -0.79
CA GLU A 203 -28.83 10.06 -0.65
C GLU A 203 -29.68 10.80 -1.70
N ASN A 204 -29.09 11.72 -2.46
CA ASN A 204 -29.71 12.46 -3.57
C ASN A 204 -29.28 12.01 -4.98
N THR A 205 -28.61 10.86 -5.14
CA THR A 205 -28.69 10.12 -6.43
C THR A 205 -29.73 9.00 -6.37
N ARG A 206 -30.62 9.06 -5.36
CA ARG A 206 -31.87 8.28 -5.27
C ARG A 206 -32.94 8.69 -6.29
N SER A 207 -32.64 9.40 -7.39
CA SER A 207 -33.69 9.78 -8.36
C SER A 207 -33.18 10.03 -9.78
N TYR A 208 -32.57 9.02 -10.38
CA TYR A 208 -33.02 8.57 -11.70
C TYR A 208 -33.20 7.07 -11.53
N PHE A 209 -34.36 6.54 -11.92
CA PHE A 209 -34.86 5.20 -11.57
C PHE A 209 -35.52 5.09 -10.18
N TYR A 210 -36.56 5.90 -9.91
CA TYR A 210 -37.68 5.41 -9.12
C TYR A 210 -38.77 4.92 -10.08
N GLY A 211 -38.92 3.60 -10.15
CA GLY A 211 -40.22 2.94 -10.27
C GLY A 211 -40.46 2.25 -8.93
N GLN A 212 -41.66 2.44 -8.38
CA GLN A 212 -42.07 2.22 -6.99
C GLN A 212 -41.76 0.84 -6.39
N ASP A 213 -41.43 0.89 -5.09
CA ASP A 213 -41.71 -0.06 -4.02
C ASP A 213 -41.85 -1.55 -4.38
N GLU A 214 -40.83 -2.33 -4.03
CA GLU A 214 -40.95 -3.49 -3.15
C GLU A 214 -39.54 -3.90 -2.67
N GLU A 215 -39.44 -4.31 -1.40
CA GLU A 215 -38.22 -4.75 -0.72
C GLU A 215 -37.36 -5.69 -1.57
N ILE A 216 -36.03 -5.58 -1.54
CA ILE A 216 -35.05 -6.70 -1.54
C ILE A 216 -33.62 -6.17 -1.35
N SER A 217 -32.88 -6.84 -0.47
CA SER A 217 -31.45 -6.70 -0.14
C SER A 217 -30.48 -6.69 -1.34
N ASN A 218 -29.69 -5.63 -1.54
CA ASN A 218 -28.68 -5.54 -2.60
C ASN A 218 -27.30 -6.07 -2.17
N PHE A 219 -26.90 -7.24 -2.67
CA PHE A 219 -25.51 -7.73 -2.62
C PHE A 219 -24.70 -7.18 -3.80
N LYS A 220 -23.41 -6.91 -3.60
CA LYS A 220 -22.56 -6.16 -4.54
C LYS A 220 -21.59 -7.07 -5.29
N VAL A 221 -21.60 -7.02 -6.62
CA VAL A 221 -20.52 -7.55 -7.45
C VAL A 221 -19.59 -6.39 -7.83
N GLU A 222 -18.33 -6.47 -7.42
CA GLU A 222 -17.30 -5.46 -7.64
C GLU A 222 -16.24 -5.99 -8.60
N TYR A 223 -15.70 -5.11 -9.46
CA TYR A 223 -14.59 -5.44 -10.35
C TYR A 223 -13.42 -4.48 -10.15
N ILE A 224 -12.22 -5.04 -10.01
CA ILE A 224 -10.99 -4.29 -9.74
C ILE A 224 -9.87 -4.79 -10.67
N SER A 225 -9.16 -3.86 -11.31
CA SER A 225 -8.01 -4.18 -12.17
C SER A 225 -6.70 -3.68 -11.59
N PHE A 226 -5.65 -4.48 -11.73
CA PHE A 226 -4.30 -4.20 -11.25
C PHE A 226 -3.28 -4.20 -12.40
N ASP A 227 -2.16 -3.52 -12.21
CA ASP A 227 -1.08 -3.46 -13.21
C ASP A 227 -0.31 -4.78 -13.30
N ASN A 228 -0.19 -5.50 -12.18
CA ASN A 228 0.47 -6.80 -12.12
C ASN A 228 -0.25 -7.77 -11.16
N TYR A 229 0.05 -9.07 -11.32
CA TYR A 229 -0.59 -10.15 -10.55
C TYR A 229 -0.17 -10.19 -9.08
N VAL A 230 0.97 -9.58 -8.72
CA VAL A 230 1.43 -9.55 -7.33
C VAL A 230 0.54 -8.60 -6.54
N ASP A 231 0.30 -7.39 -7.05
CA ASP A 231 -0.55 -6.38 -6.42
C ASP A 231 -1.98 -6.88 -6.21
N GLU A 232 -2.53 -7.55 -7.23
CA GLU A 232 -3.84 -8.20 -7.16
C GLU A 232 -3.92 -9.19 -5.99
N ILE A 233 -2.94 -10.09 -5.88
CA ILE A 233 -2.94 -11.10 -4.82
C ILE A 233 -2.79 -10.43 -3.45
N TYR A 234 -1.86 -9.47 -3.30
CA TYR A 234 -1.69 -8.76 -2.03
C TYR A 234 -2.93 -7.98 -1.63
N PHE A 235 -3.64 -7.35 -2.57
CA PHE A 235 -4.92 -6.70 -2.32
C PHE A 235 -5.94 -7.68 -1.74
N VAL A 236 -6.15 -8.83 -2.40
CA VAL A 236 -7.11 -9.83 -1.93
C VAL A 236 -6.77 -10.32 -0.54
N ILE A 237 -5.50 -10.68 -0.31
CA ILE A 237 -5.07 -11.19 1.00
C ILE A 237 -5.27 -10.14 2.11
N ASN A 238 -4.95 -8.87 1.84
CA ASN A 238 -5.11 -7.80 2.82
C ASN A 238 -6.59 -7.48 3.06
N LYS A 239 -7.43 -7.51 2.02
CA LYS A 239 -8.88 -7.32 2.14
C LYS A 239 -9.52 -8.43 2.99
N ILE A 240 -9.12 -9.68 2.77
CA ILE A 240 -9.56 -10.82 3.57
C ILE A 240 -9.18 -10.65 5.04
N ASN A 241 -7.92 -10.28 5.32
CA ASN A 241 -7.45 -10.00 6.67
C ASN A 241 -8.32 -8.94 7.37
N HIS A 242 -8.61 -7.85 6.64
CA HIS A 242 -9.43 -6.76 7.15
C HIS A 242 -10.87 -7.20 7.43
N LEU A 243 -11.51 -7.95 6.52
CA LEU A 243 -12.87 -8.45 6.68
C LEU A 243 -13.01 -9.37 7.89
N ILE A 244 -12.03 -10.27 8.10
CA ILE A 244 -12.02 -11.17 9.25
C ILE A 244 -11.81 -10.38 10.55
N ARG A 245 -10.85 -9.44 10.59
CA ARG A 245 -10.55 -8.64 11.79
C ARG A 245 -11.71 -7.75 12.24
N LEU A 246 -12.53 -7.29 11.31
CA LEU A 246 -13.73 -6.50 11.60
C LEU A 246 -14.98 -7.37 11.81
N GLU A 247 -14.84 -8.70 11.79
CA GLU A 247 -15.95 -9.66 11.84
C GLU A 247 -17.01 -9.47 10.72
N ALA A 248 -16.63 -8.78 9.64
CA ALA A 248 -17.48 -8.51 8.49
C ALA A 248 -17.63 -9.72 7.55
N ALA A 249 -16.77 -10.74 7.70
CA ALA A 249 -16.88 -12.00 6.98
C ALA A 249 -16.30 -13.15 7.81
N ARG A 250 -17.01 -14.28 7.84
CA ARG A 250 -16.59 -15.53 8.46
C ARG A 250 -16.31 -16.62 7.43
N THR A 251 -17.04 -16.66 6.32
CA THR A 251 -16.85 -17.67 5.27
C THR A 251 -16.44 -17.01 3.98
N ILE A 252 -15.19 -17.24 3.55
CA ILE A 252 -14.60 -16.56 2.40
C ILE A 252 -14.18 -17.58 1.34
N GLY A 253 -14.52 -17.30 0.08
CA GLY A 253 -14.06 -18.04 -1.09
C GLY A 253 -12.95 -17.28 -1.83
N ILE A 254 -11.90 -17.98 -2.24
CA ILE A 254 -10.89 -17.52 -3.18
C ILE A 254 -10.91 -18.48 -4.36
N VAL A 255 -11.36 -17.99 -5.51
CA VAL A 255 -11.47 -18.76 -6.74
C VAL A 255 -10.54 -18.17 -7.80
N PHE A 256 -9.90 -19.01 -8.59
CA PHE A 256 -9.16 -18.59 -9.78
C PHE A 256 -9.61 -19.44 -10.97
N PRO A 257 -9.72 -18.86 -12.19
CA PRO A 257 -10.05 -19.61 -13.39
C PRO A 257 -9.05 -20.72 -13.72
N VAL A 258 -7.77 -20.48 -13.43
CA VAL A 258 -6.69 -21.43 -13.71
C VAL A 258 -5.67 -21.41 -12.58
N ASN A 259 -5.41 -22.56 -11.96
CA ASN A 259 -4.27 -22.73 -11.06
C ASN A 259 -2.92 -22.77 -11.82
N ARG A 260 -2.48 -21.63 -12.35
CA ARG A 260 -1.24 -21.57 -13.15
C ARG A 260 0.01 -21.88 -12.32
N SER A 261 1.00 -22.47 -13.00
CA SER A 261 2.36 -22.60 -12.47
C SER A 261 3.03 -21.23 -12.36
N LEU A 262 3.75 -21.02 -11.25
CA LEU A 262 4.59 -19.86 -11.02
C LEU A 262 6.07 -20.26 -11.11
N ARG A 263 6.99 -19.29 -11.02
CA ARG A 263 8.44 -19.57 -10.96
C ARG A 263 8.80 -20.54 -9.82
N VAL A 264 8.04 -20.48 -8.73
CA VAL A 264 8.12 -21.40 -7.60
C VAL A 264 6.70 -21.84 -7.25
N GLY A 265 6.38 -23.11 -7.48
CA GLY A 265 5.07 -23.70 -7.13
C GLY A 265 3.91 -23.27 -8.03
N THR A 266 2.71 -23.16 -7.44
CA THR A 266 1.47 -22.80 -8.14
C THR A 266 0.82 -21.58 -7.49
N LEU A 267 -0.10 -20.92 -8.21
CA LEU A 267 -0.89 -19.81 -7.66
C LEU A 267 -1.58 -20.19 -6.34
N LYS A 268 -2.22 -21.37 -6.30
CA LYS A 268 -2.87 -21.89 -5.08
C LYS A 268 -1.88 -22.02 -3.92
N GLN A 269 -0.67 -22.51 -4.17
CA GLN A 269 0.35 -22.66 -3.15
C GLN A 269 0.85 -21.30 -2.64
N PHE A 270 1.10 -20.36 -3.55
CA PHE A 270 1.53 -19.01 -3.21
C PHE A 270 0.50 -18.26 -2.36
N ILE A 271 -0.79 -18.32 -2.73
CA ILE A 271 -1.89 -17.74 -1.94
C ILE A 271 -1.95 -18.38 -0.55
N LYS A 272 -1.85 -19.71 -0.46
CA LYS A 272 -1.83 -20.42 0.83
C LYS A 272 -0.69 -19.96 1.72
N ASP A 273 0.50 -19.78 1.17
CA ASP A 273 1.68 -19.38 1.94
C ASP A 273 1.57 -17.92 2.42
N LEU A 274 0.97 -17.02 1.63
CA LEU A 274 0.66 -15.65 2.03
C LEU A 274 -0.43 -15.55 3.11
N LEU A 275 -1.40 -16.46 3.11
CA LEU A 275 -2.41 -16.54 4.17
C LEU A 275 -1.81 -17.10 5.47
N LYS A 276 -0.97 -18.14 5.36
CA LYS A 276 -0.26 -18.70 6.52
C LYS A 276 0.62 -17.67 7.20
N SER A 277 1.35 -16.86 6.43
CA SER A 277 2.22 -15.82 7.00
C SER A 277 1.44 -14.72 7.76
N ARG A 278 0.12 -14.64 7.57
CA ARG A 278 -0.79 -13.72 8.27
C ARG A 278 -1.68 -14.41 9.32
N ASN A 279 -1.44 -15.67 9.64
CA ASN A 279 -2.29 -16.49 10.52
C ASN A 279 -3.74 -16.62 10.03
N LEU A 280 -3.96 -16.54 8.72
CA LEU A 280 -5.28 -16.69 8.07
C LEU A 280 -5.45 -18.09 7.44
N TYR A 281 -4.51 -19.00 7.66
CA TYR A 281 -4.62 -20.38 7.20
C TYR A 281 -3.81 -21.32 8.11
N PRO A 282 -4.32 -22.51 8.49
CA PRO A 282 -5.62 -23.09 8.11
C PRO A 282 -6.82 -22.35 8.73
N SER A 283 -8.01 -22.64 8.22
CA SER A 283 -9.27 -22.16 8.81
C SER A 283 -9.43 -22.60 10.26
N ASN A 284 -10.20 -21.84 11.04
CA ASN A 284 -10.45 -22.11 12.46
C ASN A 284 -11.95 -21.92 12.79
N GLN A 285 -12.29 -21.89 14.07
CA GLN A 285 -13.69 -21.74 14.52
C GLN A 285 -14.26 -20.34 14.25
N SER A 286 -13.42 -19.32 14.10
CA SER A 286 -13.82 -17.93 13.88
C SER A 286 -14.02 -17.59 12.39
N PHE A 287 -13.29 -18.27 11.48
CA PHE A 287 -13.42 -18.07 10.04
C PHE A 287 -13.02 -19.30 9.21
N SER A 288 -13.58 -19.43 8.02
CA SER A 288 -13.17 -20.39 6.99
C SER A 288 -12.81 -19.72 5.66
N ILE A 289 -11.69 -20.16 5.07
CA ILE A 289 -11.19 -19.68 3.78
C ILE A 289 -11.03 -20.87 2.84
N ASN A 290 -11.80 -20.87 1.75
CA ASN A 290 -11.81 -21.93 0.74
C ASN A 290 -11.09 -21.46 -0.52
N ILE A 291 -10.03 -22.17 -0.91
CA ILE A 291 -9.17 -21.79 -2.05
C ILE A 291 -9.26 -22.86 -3.12
N THR A 292 -9.81 -22.52 -4.29
CA THR A 292 -10.10 -23.51 -5.34
C THR A 292 -10.01 -22.98 -6.76
N ASP A 293 -9.84 -23.90 -7.70
CA ASP A 293 -10.03 -23.64 -9.12
C ASP A 293 -11.53 -23.51 -9.42
N ILE A 294 -11.89 -22.68 -10.39
CA ILE A 294 -13.28 -22.43 -10.78
C ILE A 294 -14.05 -23.71 -11.13
N LYS A 295 -13.36 -24.69 -11.74
CA LYS A 295 -13.97 -25.97 -12.13
C LYS A 295 -14.23 -26.90 -10.94
N GLN A 296 -13.66 -26.59 -9.78
CA GLN A 296 -13.72 -27.40 -8.57
C GLN A 296 -14.51 -26.72 -7.44
N VAL A 297 -15.27 -25.66 -7.74
CA VAL A 297 -16.03 -24.92 -6.74
C VAL A 297 -17.14 -25.79 -6.16
N ASN A 298 -17.16 -25.92 -4.83
CA ASN A 298 -18.26 -26.55 -4.12
C ASN A 298 -19.40 -25.55 -3.93
N TYR A 299 -20.42 -25.64 -4.78
CA TYR A 299 -21.62 -24.79 -4.73
C TYR A 299 -22.56 -25.08 -3.55
N SER A 300 -22.27 -26.00 -2.64
CA SER A 300 -23.06 -26.12 -1.40
C SER A 300 -22.67 -25.07 -0.35
N ILE A 301 -21.46 -24.50 -0.45
CA ILE A 301 -20.96 -23.51 0.50
C ILE A 301 -21.65 -22.16 0.24
N LYS A 302 -22.04 -21.47 1.30
CA LYS A 302 -22.45 -20.07 1.27
C LYS A 302 -21.28 -19.21 1.76
N PHE A 303 -20.81 -18.31 0.92
CA PHE A 303 -19.75 -17.37 1.28
C PHE A 303 -20.36 -16.02 1.66
N ASP A 304 -19.75 -15.34 2.64
CA ASP A 304 -20.01 -13.92 2.91
C ASP A 304 -19.32 -13.08 1.85
N TYR A 305 -18.11 -13.49 1.44
CA TYR A 305 -17.30 -12.88 0.38
C TYR A 305 -16.69 -13.94 -0.54
N LEU A 306 -16.76 -13.69 -1.84
CA LEU A 306 -16.14 -14.50 -2.88
C LEU A 306 -15.20 -13.64 -3.73
N PHE A 307 -13.91 -13.91 -3.64
CA PHE A 307 -12.89 -13.30 -4.49
C PHE A 307 -12.61 -14.20 -5.69
N VAL A 308 -12.71 -13.66 -6.90
CA VAL A 308 -12.37 -14.37 -8.14
C VAL A 308 -11.18 -13.67 -8.79
N LEU A 309 -10.01 -14.30 -8.70
CA LEU A 309 -8.73 -13.73 -9.12
C LEU A 309 -8.40 -14.08 -10.56
N ASP A 310 -7.50 -13.32 -11.17
CA ASP A 310 -6.88 -13.64 -12.45
C ASP A 310 -7.93 -13.83 -13.58
N ILE A 311 -9.06 -13.09 -13.57
CA ILE A 311 -10.13 -13.32 -14.57
C ILE A 311 -9.67 -13.03 -16.01
N ASN A 312 -8.58 -12.26 -16.18
CA ASN A 312 -7.89 -12.05 -17.47
C ASN A 312 -7.22 -13.32 -18.02
N THR A 313 -7.09 -14.39 -17.22
CA THR A 313 -6.54 -15.69 -17.68
C THR A 313 -7.55 -16.54 -18.43
N ILE A 314 -8.83 -16.17 -18.44
CA ILE A 314 -9.88 -16.83 -19.23
C ILE A 314 -9.63 -16.56 -20.72
N ARG A 315 -9.38 -17.61 -21.49
CA ARG A 315 -9.04 -17.52 -22.93
C ARG A 315 -10.07 -18.19 -23.85
N GLY A 316 -11.06 -18.88 -23.30
CA GLY A 316 -12.03 -19.68 -24.06
C GLY A 316 -13.47 -19.52 -23.59
N GLY A 317 -14.40 -19.99 -24.41
CA GLY A 317 -15.84 -19.91 -24.14
C GLY A 317 -16.29 -20.76 -22.95
N GLU A 318 -15.66 -21.91 -22.71
CA GLU A 318 -16.00 -22.82 -21.60
C GLU A 318 -15.70 -22.20 -20.23
N ASP A 319 -14.46 -21.72 -20.01
CA ASP A 319 -14.07 -21.06 -18.76
C ASP A 319 -14.89 -19.77 -18.49
N TYR A 320 -15.36 -19.12 -19.56
CA TYR A 320 -16.27 -17.97 -19.44
C TYR A 320 -17.67 -18.39 -18.95
N GLN A 321 -18.20 -19.52 -19.42
CA GLN A 321 -19.48 -20.04 -18.91
C GLN A 321 -19.37 -20.46 -17.45
N GLU A 322 -18.24 -21.04 -17.04
CA GLU A 322 -17.99 -21.36 -15.63
C GLU A 322 -17.93 -20.11 -14.76
N LEU A 323 -17.27 -19.04 -15.20
CA LEU A 323 -17.28 -17.74 -14.51
C LEU A 323 -18.69 -17.18 -14.40
N LYS A 324 -19.46 -17.22 -15.48
CA LYS A 324 -20.84 -16.72 -15.50
C LYS A 324 -21.71 -17.51 -14.50
N ARG A 325 -21.64 -18.84 -14.55
CA ARG A 325 -22.35 -19.74 -13.63
C ARG A 325 -21.97 -19.51 -12.18
N LEU A 326 -20.67 -19.29 -11.91
CA LEU A 326 -20.17 -18.96 -10.59
C LEU A 326 -20.82 -17.69 -10.06
N ILE A 327 -20.78 -16.61 -10.85
CA ILE A 327 -21.35 -15.32 -10.47
C ILE A 327 -22.85 -15.48 -10.21
N GLU A 328 -23.61 -16.05 -11.15
CA GLU A 328 -25.07 -16.22 -11.02
C GLU A 328 -25.46 -17.02 -9.77
N ASN A 329 -24.74 -18.10 -9.46
CA ASN A 329 -25.05 -18.92 -8.28
C ASN A 329 -24.80 -18.17 -6.96
N TYR A 330 -23.68 -17.46 -6.84
CA TYR A 330 -23.34 -16.76 -5.61
C TYR A 330 -24.06 -15.41 -5.48
N GLN A 331 -24.51 -14.83 -6.58
CA GLN A 331 -25.49 -13.74 -6.57
C GLN A 331 -26.81 -14.20 -5.95
N GLN A 332 -27.37 -15.34 -6.37
CA GLN A 332 -28.60 -15.90 -5.77
C GLN A 332 -28.46 -16.16 -4.25
N LYS A 333 -27.24 -16.40 -3.77
CA LYS A 333 -26.94 -16.60 -2.35
C LYS A 333 -26.66 -15.31 -1.58
N GLN A 334 -26.76 -14.16 -2.23
CA GLN A 334 -26.45 -12.84 -1.66
C GLN A 334 -25.01 -12.71 -1.16
N THR A 335 -24.07 -13.38 -1.83
CA THR A 335 -22.64 -13.28 -1.53
C THR A 335 -22.06 -12.00 -2.12
N ASN A 336 -21.17 -11.32 -1.39
CA ASN A 336 -20.39 -10.22 -1.95
C ASN A 336 -19.31 -10.78 -2.87
N ILE A 337 -19.31 -10.41 -4.14
CA ILE A 337 -18.38 -10.96 -5.14
C ILE A 337 -17.39 -9.88 -5.54
N VAL A 338 -16.09 -10.18 -5.51
CA VAL A 338 -15.03 -9.30 -5.98
C VAL A 338 -14.26 -10.00 -7.10
N LEU A 339 -14.42 -9.49 -8.32
CA LEU A 339 -13.68 -9.97 -9.49
C LEU A 339 -12.41 -9.15 -9.65
N THR A 340 -11.27 -9.80 -9.77
CA THR A 340 -9.98 -9.13 -9.96
C THR A 340 -9.27 -9.60 -11.23
N SER A 341 -8.49 -8.69 -11.81
CA SER A 341 -7.66 -8.99 -12.98
C SER A 341 -6.33 -8.26 -12.91
N ASN A 342 -5.31 -8.81 -13.59
CA ASN A 342 -4.09 -8.09 -13.91
C ASN A 342 -4.03 -7.80 -15.41
N LYS A 343 -3.88 -6.53 -15.77
CA LYS A 343 -3.90 -6.01 -17.16
C LYS A 343 -5.27 -6.12 -17.85
N LYS A 344 -5.59 -5.09 -18.63
CA LYS A 344 -6.84 -5.02 -19.40
C LYS A 344 -6.83 -6.01 -20.55
N SER A 345 -7.97 -6.67 -20.73
CA SER A 345 -8.33 -7.52 -21.87
C SER A 345 -9.73 -7.15 -22.38
N PHE A 346 -10.06 -7.55 -23.61
CA PHE A 346 -11.41 -7.38 -24.15
C PHE A 346 -12.48 -8.02 -23.24
N LEU A 347 -12.17 -9.17 -22.64
CA LEU A 347 -13.06 -9.87 -21.73
C LEU A 347 -13.29 -9.08 -20.43
N THR A 348 -12.24 -8.56 -19.82
CA THR A 348 -12.35 -7.79 -18.59
C THR A 348 -13.12 -6.48 -18.79
N GLU A 349 -12.97 -5.84 -19.97
CA GLU A 349 -13.78 -4.66 -20.34
C GLU A 349 -15.26 -5.05 -20.55
N LYS A 350 -15.54 -6.18 -21.20
CA LYS A 350 -16.91 -6.71 -21.36
C LYS A 350 -17.56 -7.03 -20.02
N LEU A 351 -16.84 -7.66 -19.09
CA LEU A 351 -17.32 -7.97 -17.74
C LEU A 351 -17.58 -6.68 -16.94
N LYS A 352 -16.63 -5.74 -16.97
CA LYS A 352 -16.78 -4.42 -16.34
C LYS A 352 -18.02 -3.69 -16.87
N ASN A 353 -18.22 -3.64 -18.19
CA ASN A 353 -19.36 -2.97 -18.80
C ASN A 353 -20.69 -3.64 -18.41
N ARG A 354 -20.71 -4.98 -18.29
CA ARG A 354 -21.90 -5.70 -17.83
C ARG A 354 -22.24 -5.40 -16.38
N LEU A 355 -21.24 -5.34 -15.51
CA LEU A 355 -21.41 -4.98 -14.09
C LEU A 355 -21.86 -3.53 -13.89
N ALA A 356 -21.50 -2.63 -14.81
CA ALA A 356 -21.98 -1.25 -14.79
C ALA A 356 -23.43 -1.11 -15.28
N SER A 357 -23.95 -2.12 -15.99
CA SER A 357 -25.31 -2.15 -16.56
C SER A 357 -26.31 -3.03 -15.79
N SER A 358 -25.85 -3.73 -14.76
CA SER A 358 -26.61 -4.62 -13.87
C SER A 358 -26.70 -4.02 -12.48
#